data_AF-A0A453IR13-F1
#
_entry.id   AF-A0A453IR13-F1
#
_cell.length_a   1.000
_cell.length_b   1.000
_cell.length_c   1.000
_cell.angle_alpha   90.00
_cell.angle_beta   90.00
_cell.angle_gamma   90.00
#
_symmetry.space_group_name_H-M   'P 1'
#
loop_
_entity.id
_entity.type
_entity.pdbx_description
1 polymer ?
#
loop_
_entity_poly.entity_id
_entity_poly.type
_entity_poly.pdbx_seq_one_letter_code
_entity_poly.pdbx_strand_id
1 'polypeptide(L)'
;LETSSENNFVELGGSWRAPFYEMTICFQKPLGQDEAGTCDVQKRSSPLFNRVVRVEENGEAEGEFQGRLYVLPKGSCFMTTDFTHVRDLIPDNPNTGYNLIVIDPPWENGCVRQKEAYPTLPNRNLLYLPVQELAHPAGALVVLWITNREKLRRFVEEELLPSWGVKDPTEFYWLK
;
A
#
# COMPACT_ATOMS: atom_id res chain seq x y z
N LEU A 1 3.39 9.96 31.06
CA LEU A 1 2.50 9.62 29.93
C LEU A 1 3.09 10.30 28.71
N GLU A 2 4.12 9.69 28.12
CA GLU A 2 4.66 10.14 26.85
C GLU A 2 3.56 9.95 25.82
N THR A 3 3.07 11.05 25.27
CA THR A 3 2.26 11.03 24.05
C THR A 3 3.13 10.38 23.00
N SER A 4 2.91 9.09 22.72
CA SER A 4 3.57 8.42 21.61
C SER A 4 3.11 9.14 20.35
N SER A 5 3.95 10.05 19.86
CA SER A 5 3.73 10.70 18.58
C SER A 5 3.41 9.59 17.58
N GLU A 6 2.27 9.68 16.90
CA GLU A 6 2.01 8.79 15.79
C GLU A 6 3.17 8.91 14.80
N ASN A 7 3.73 7.78 14.39
CA ASN A 7 4.82 7.78 13.43
C ASN A 7 4.26 8.35 12.13
N ASN A 8 4.68 9.57 11.78
CA ASN A 8 4.28 10.18 10.52
C ASN A 8 5.11 9.53 9.40
N PHE A 9 4.61 8.44 8.83
CA PHE A 9 5.28 7.71 7.75
C PHE A 9 5.56 8.58 6.52
N VAL A 10 4.77 9.64 6.28
CA VAL A 10 5.00 10.59 5.19
C VAL A 10 6.29 11.38 5.45
N GLU A 11 6.46 11.93 6.65
CA GLU A 11 7.68 12.65 7.03
C GLU A 11 8.91 11.73 7.08
N LEU A 12 8.74 10.53 7.65
CA LEU A 12 9.82 9.55 7.75
C LEU A 12 10.29 9.08 6.36
N GLY A 13 9.36 8.82 5.45
CA GLY A 13 9.66 8.40 4.07
C GLY A 13 10.23 9.52 3.20
N GLY A 14 9.84 10.78 3.45
CA GLY A 14 10.41 11.95 2.76
C GLY A 14 11.76 12.41 3.31
N SER A 15 12.23 11.81 4.41
CA SER A 15 13.52 12.16 5.02
C SER A 15 14.69 11.53 4.27
N TRP A 16 15.85 12.19 4.27
CA TRP A 16 17.12 11.56 3.84
C TRP A 16 17.47 10.30 4.65
N ARG A 17 16.86 10.16 5.84
CA ARG A 17 17.02 8.98 6.70
C ARG A 17 16.15 7.79 6.31
N ALA A 18 15.20 7.95 5.37
CA ALA A 18 14.28 6.90 4.96
C ALA A 18 14.95 5.54 4.69
N PRO A 19 16.11 5.46 4.00
CA PRO A 19 16.78 4.19 3.74
C PRO A 19 17.31 3.46 4.99
N PHE A 20 17.44 4.15 6.12
CA PHE A 20 17.97 3.60 7.37
C PHE A 20 16.88 3.20 8.36
N TYR A 21 15.60 3.45 8.06
CA TYR A 21 14.51 2.95 8.87
C TYR A 21 14.23 1.49 8.51
N GLU A 22 14.45 0.62 9.49
CA GLU A 22 14.19 -0.81 9.37
C GLU A 22 13.01 -1.24 10.25
N MET A 23 12.21 -2.17 9.73
CA MET A 23 11.19 -2.89 10.48
C MET A 23 11.72 -4.28 10.82
N THR A 24 11.58 -4.67 12.08
CA THR A 24 11.88 -6.04 12.53
C THR A 24 10.64 -6.90 12.32
N ILE A 25 10.77 -8.00 11.59
CA ILE A 25 9.68 -8.94 11.34
C ILE A 25 9.97 -10.21 12.13
N CYS A 26 9.05 -10.57 13.01
CA CYS A 26 9.09 -11.78 13.82
C CYS A 26 8.16 -12.82 13.22
N PHE A 27 8.70 -13.98 12.86
CA PHE A 27 7.94 -15.12 12.38
C PHE A 27 7.74 -16.12 13.51
N GLN A 28 6.50 -16.53 13.73
CA GLN A 28 6.22 -17.68 14.58
C GLN A 28 6.44 -18.94 13.77
N LYS A 29 7.40 -19.78 14.18
CA LYS A 29 7.51 -21.12 13.59
C LYS A 29 6.27 -21.93 14.02
N PRO A 30 5.62 -22.68 13.12
CA PRO A 30 4.61 -23.63 13.53
C PRO A 30 5.25 -24.62 14.51
N LEU A 31 4.59 -24.83 15.65
CA LEU A 31 5.06 -25.74 16.70
C LEU A 31 5.28 -27.12 16.06
N GLY A 32 6.54 -27.50 15.87
CA GLY A 32 6.87 -28.92 15.73
C GLY A 32 6.48 -29.59 17.04
N GLN A 33 5.69 -30.65 16.96
CA GLN A 33 5.62 -31.60 18.06
C GLN A 33 7.04 -32.13 18.25
N ASP A 34 7.77 -31.57 19.21
CA ASP A 34 8.62 -32.29 20.16
C ASP A 34 9.42 -31.30 21.01
N GLU A 35 9.17 -31.41 22.31
CA GLU A 35 10.01 -31.03 23.46
C GLU A 35 10.24 -29.54 23.82
N ALA A 36 9.77 -29.23 25.03
CA ALA A 36 10.25 -28.17 25.95
C ALA A 36 10.35 -26.72 25.43
N GLY A 37 9.21 -26.02 25.47
CA GLY A 37 9.11 -24.75 26.21
C GLY A 37 9.81 -23.51 25.65
N THR A 38 10.30 -23.50 24.41
CA THR A 38 10.89 -22.30 23.81
C THR A 38 10.32 -22.07 22.41
N CYS A 39 9.57 -20.98 22.23
CA CYS A 39 9.13 -20.54 20.91
C CYS A 39 10.37 -20.00 20.17
N ASP A 40 10.86 -20.73 19.18
CA ASP A 40 11.98 -20.28 18.34
C ASP A 40 11.45 -19.22 17.36
N VAL A 41 11.52 -17.96 17.78
CA VAL A 41 11.08 -16.80 17.01
C VAL A 41 12.19 -16.41 16.04
N GLN A 42 11.96 -16.66 14.75
CA GLN A 42 12.87 -16.16 13.72
C GLN A 42 12.62 -14.66 13.51
N LYS A 43 13.68 -13.85 13.66
CA LYS A 43 13.62 -12.41 13.44
C LYS A 43 14.39 -12.02 12.18
N ARG A 44 13.83 -11.10 11.41
CA ARG A 44 14.45 -10.54 10.20
C ARG A 44 14.28 -9.03 10.20
N SER A 45 15.36 -8.29 9.98
CA SER A 45 15.27 -6.86 9.72
C SER A 45 15.10 -6.61 8.21
N SER A 46 14.28 -5.63 7.84
CA SER A 46 14.13 -5.17 6.46
C SER A 46 13.97 -3.66 6.40
N PRO A 47 14.55 -2.97 5.40
CA PRO A 47 14.22 -1.58 5.12
C PRO A 47 12.71 -1.41 4.94
N LEU A 48 12.16 -0.39 5.58
CA LEU A 48 10.73 -0.11 5.59
C LEU A 48 10.27 0.69 4.36
N PHE A 49 11.12 1.60 3.89
CA PHE A 49 10.80 2.52 2.79
C PHE A 49 11.45 2.07 1.47
N ASN A 50 10.74 2.31 0.37
CA ASN A 50 11.21 2.09 -1.02
C ASN A 50 11.66 0.65 -1.30
N ARG A 51 11.07 -0.31 -0.58
CA ARG A 51 11.33 -1.74 -0.76
C ARG A 51 10.07 -2.55 -0.49
N VAL A 52 9.88 -3.60 -1.27
CA VAL A 52 8.82 -4.58 -1.02
C VAL A 52 9.23 -5.46 0.16
N VAL A 53 8.43 -5.39 1.22
CA VAL A 53 8.51 -6.28 2.38
C VAL A 53 7.56 -7.45 2.15
N ARG A 54 8.08 -8.68 2.20
CA ARG A 54 7.30 -9.91 1.96
C ARG A 54 7.20 -10.71 3.26
N VAL A 55 5.99 -11.18 3.55
CA VAL A 55 5.68 -12.09 4.64
C VAL A 55 5.64 -13.49 4.06
N GLU A 56 6.47 -14.39 4.58
CA GLU A 56 6.57 -15.76 4.10
C GLU A 56 5.23 -16.51 4.24
N GLU A 57 4.99 -17.46 3.35
CA GLU A 57 3.75 -18.24 3.31
C GLU A 57 3.62 -19.23 4.48
N ASN A 58 4.60 -19.36 5.38
CA ASN A 58 4.62 -20.46 6.36
C ASN A 58 4.15 -20.09 7.76
N GLY A 59 3.89 -18.81 8.08
CA GLY A 59 3.42 -18.43 9.41
C GLY A 59 2.84 -17.02 9.47
N GLU A 60 2.11 -16.74 10.54
CA GLU A 60 1.76 -15.38 10.92
C GLU A 60 3.02 -14.62 11.34
N ALA A 61 3.07 -13.33 11.03
CA ALA A 61 4.20 -12.49 11.37
C ALA A 61 3.76 -11.21 12.08
N GLU A 62 4.64 -10.72 12.95
CA GLU A 62 4.49 -9.44 13.62
C GLU A 62 5.64 -8.52 13.19
N GLY A 63 5.30 -7.33 12.72
CA GLY A 63 6.26 -6.26 12.42
C GLY A 63 6.43 -5.35 13.62
N GLU A 64 7.66 -5.01 13.97
CA GLU A 64 8.00 -4.03 15.00
C GLU A 64 8.74 -2.86 14.37
N PHE A 65 8.24 -1.65 14.58
CA PHE A 65 8.86 -0.41 14.13
C PHE A 65 8.66 0.70 15.16
N GLN A 66 9.76 1.26 15.65
CA GLN A 66 9.77 2.35 16.66
C GLN A 66 8.88 2.03 17.88
N GLY A 67 8.99 0.80 18.40
CA GLY A 67 8.23 0.37 19.58
C GLY A 67 6.74 0.12 19.35
N ARG A 68 6.27 0.14 18.09
CA ARG A 68 4.90 -0.24 17.72
C ARG A 68 4.89 -1.59 17.03
N LEU A 69 3.85 -2.38 17.31
CA LEU A 69 3.63 -3.70 16.72
C LEU A 69 2.54 -3.64 15.65
N TYR A 70 2.76 -4.36 14.55
CA TYR A 70 1.91 -4.44 13.38
C TYR A 70 1.63 -5.90 13.06
N VAL A 71 0.37 -6.24 12.80
CA VAL A 71 -0.01 -7.58 12.34
C VAL A 71 0.27 -7.67 10.85
N LEU A 72 1.06 -8.68 10.44
CA LEU A 72 1.44 -8.91 9.06
C LEU A 72 0.84 -10.25 8.58
N PRO A 73 -0.21 -10.22 7.74
CA PRO A 73 -0.86 -11.44 7.28
C PRO A 73 0.10 -12.37 6.52
N LYS A 74 -0.04 -13.68 6.74
CA LYS A 74 0.72 -14.71 6.03
C LYS A 74 0.54 -14.57 4.51
N GLY A 75 1.64 -14.68 3.76
CA GLY A 75 1.65 -14.55 2.30
C GLY A 75 1.33 -13.15 1.76
N SER A 76 1.30 -12.12 2.63
CA SER A 76 1.13 -10.73 2.19
C SER A 76 2.47 -10.08 1.84
N CYS A 77 2.39 -8.97 1.13
CA CYS A 77 3.50 -8.05 0.98
C CYS A 77 2.98 -6.61 1.06
N PHE A 78 3.86 -5.70 1.40
CA PHE A 78 3.56 -4.28 1.41
C PHE A 78 4.81 -3.48 1.03
N MET A 79 4.58 -2.23 0.62
CA MET A 79 5.64 -1.29 0.29
C MET A 79 5.22 0.09 0.78
N THR A 80 6.11 0.73 1.54
CA THR A 80 5.91 2.12 1.97
C THR A 80 6.76 3.00 1.08
N THR A 81 6.14 3.78 0.21
CA THR A 81 6.88 4.59 -0.76
C THR A 81 6.05 5.79 -1.27
N ASP A 82 6.67 6.60 -2.12
CA ASP A 82 5.99 7.62 -2.91
C ASP A 82 5.64 7.11 -4.32
N PHE A 83 5.07 7.98 -5.14
CA PHE A 83 4.64 7.62 -6.50
C PHE A 83 5.80 7.27 -7.45
N THR A 84 7.04 7.65 -7.14
CA THR A 84 8.18 7.42 -8.05
C THR A 84 8.57 5.94 -8.13
N HIS A 85 8.25 5.17 -7.09
CA HIS A 85 8.56 3.74 -6.97
C HIS A 85 7.35 2.83 -7.21
N VAL A 86 6.18 3.38 -7.59
CA VAL A 86 4.97 2.55 -7.74
C VAL A 86 5.13 1.45 -8.80
N ARG A 87 6.02 1.65 -9.77
CA ARG A 87 6.36 0.67 -10.81
C ARG A 87 7.14 -0.52 -10.27
N ASP A 88 7.76 -0.41 -9.09
CA ASP A 88 8.44 -1.52 -8.42
C ASP A 88 7.44 -2.60 -7.92
N LEU A 89 6.14 -2.32 -7.98
CA LEU A 89 5.06 -3.29 -7.73
C LEU A 89 4.73 -4.17 -8.94
N ILE A 90 5.22 -3.83 -10.13
CA ILE A 90 4.96 -4.61 -11.34
C ILE A 90 5.62 -5.98 -11.18
N PRO A 91 4.89 -7.09 -11.35
CA PRO A 91 5.46 -8.42 -11.22
C PRO A 91 6.55 -8.67 -12.27
N ASP A 92 7.65 -9.30 -11.86
CA ASP A 92 8.73 -9.70 -12.78
C ASP A 92 8.25 -10.71 -13.84
N ASN A 93 7.25 -11.53 -13.49
CA ASN A 93 6.65 -12.50 -14.40
C ASN A 93 5.44 -11.89 -15.12
N PRO A 94 5.45 -11.74 -16.44
CA PRO A 94 4.34 -11.14 -17.20
C PRO A 94 3.07 -11.99 -17.17
N ASN A 95 3.13 -13.26 -16.76
CA ASN A 95 1.96 -14.13 -16.56
C ASN A 95 1.36 -14.02 -15.16
N THR A 96 1.80 -13.06 -14.36
CA THR A 96 1.31 -12.82 -13.00
C THR A 96 0.81 -11.39 -12.88
N GLY A 97 -0.04 -11.12 -11.89
CA GLY A 97 -0.64 -9.80 -11.66
C GLY A 97 -1.81 -9.88 -10.70
N TYR A 98 -2.38 -8.73 -10.39
CA TYR A 98 -3.50 -8.64 -9.46
C TYR A 98 -4.82 -8.90 -10.19
N ASN A 99 -5.65 -9.79 -9.66
CA ASN A 99 -7.03 -9.98 -10.13
C ASN A 99 -8.00 -8.93 -9.57
N LEU A 100 -7.61 -8.24 -8.49
CA LEU A 100 -8.35 -7.16 -7.84
C LEU A 100 -7.38 -6.05 -7.44
N ILE A 101 -7.67 -4.82 -7.87
CA ILE A 101 -6.90 -3.62 -7.53
C ILE A 101 -7.85 -2.63 -6.87
N VAL A 102 -7.62 -2.31 -5.60
CA VAL A 102 -8.42 -1.33 -4.85
C VAL A 102 -7.58 -0.07 -4.64
N ILE A 103 -8.12 1.09 -5.00
CA ILE A 103 -7.42 2.37 -4.97
C ILE A 103 -8.27 3.40 -4.22
N ASP A 104 -7.70 4.02 -3.20
CA ASP A 104 -8.30 5.13 -2.44
C ASP A 104 -7.37 6.35 -2.47
N PRO A 105 -7.42 7.17 -3.54
CA PRO A 105 -6.52 8.31 -3.67
C PRO A 105 -6.83 9.44 -2.68
N PRO A 106 -5.82 10.19 -2.24
CA PRO A 106 -6.01 11.40 -1.46
C PRO A 106 -6.47 12.56 -2.36
N TRP A 107 -7.70 12.49 -2.88
CA TRP A 107 -8.25 13.44 -3.85
C TRP A 107 -8.05 14.90 -3.41
N GLU A 108 -7.66 15.77 -4.34
CA GLU A 108 -7.42 17.18 -4.02
C GLU A 108 -8.67 17.83 -3.45
N ASN A 109 -8.66 18.24 -2.18
CA ASN A 109 -9.81 18.89 -1.56
C ASN A 109 -9.47 20.36 -1.26
N GLY A 110 -10.35 21.30 -1.64
CA GLY A 110 -10.12 22.74 -1.41
C GLY A 110 -9.88 23.09 0.07
N CYS A 111 -10.47 22.33 0.99
CA CYS A 111 -10.25 22.47 2.44
C CYS A 111 -8.91 21.87 2.92
N VAL A 112 -8.37 20.85 2.24
CA VAL A 112 -7.07 20.23 2.59
C VAL A 112 -5.92 21.15 2.18
N ARG A 113 -6.05 21.86 1.05
CA ARG A 113 -5.08 22.91 0.63
C ARG A 113 -4.93 24.03 1.66
N GLN A 114 -5.96 24.33 2.44
CA GLN A 114 -5.91 25.36 3.48
C GLN A 114 -5.32 24.89 4.81
N LYS A 115 -5.24 23.57 5.04
CA LYS A 115 -4.78 22.98 6.30
C LYS A 115 -3.40 22.32 6.22
N GLU A 116 -2.79 22.23 5.04
CA GLU A 116 -1.47 21.63 4.77
C GLU A 116 -1.23 20.26 5.44
N ALA A 117 -2.28 19.48 5.72
CA ALA A 117 -2.18 18.25 6.51
C ALA A 117 -1.34 17.17 5.81
N TYR A 118 -1.22 17.25 4.48
CA TYR A 118 -0.32 16.46 3.65
C TYR A 118 -0.13 17.16 2.28
N PRO A 119 1.00 16.95 1.58
CA PRO A 119 1.16 17.46 0.22
C PRO A 119 0.07 16.89 -0.69
N THR A 120 -0.73 17.76 -1.31
CA THR A 120 -1.79 17.31 -2.22
C THR A 120 -1.17 16.83 -3.52
N LEU A 121 -1.43 15.57 -3.87
CA LEU A 121 -1.08 15.02 -5.18
C LEU A 121 -2.08 15.58 -6.22
N PRO A 122 -1.63 16.30 -7.27
CA PRO A 122 -2.51 16.68 -8.37
C PRO A 122 -3.21 15.43 -8.93
N ASN A 123 -4.53 15.48 -9.14
CA ASN A 123 -5.30 14.29 -9.58
C ASN A 123 -4.71 13.65 -10.84
N ARG A 124 -4.11 14.45 -11.73
CA ARG A 124 -3.44 13.97 -12.95
C ARG A 124 -2.24 13.08 -12.71
N ASN A 125 -1.59 13.13 -11.55
CA ASN A 125 -0.49 12.20 -11.23
C ASN A 125 -0.98 10.76 -11.09
N LEU A 126 -2.28 10.53 -10.86
CA LEU A 126 -2.85 9.18 -10.87
C LEU A 126 -2.77 8.51 -12.26
N LEU A 127 -2.63 9.30 -13.33
CA LEU A 127 -2.37 8.76 -14.67
C LEU A 127 -1.01 8.04 -14.76
N TYR A 128 -0.09 8.30 -13.82
CA TYR A 128 1.20 7.60 -13.74
C TYR A 128 1.06 6.17 -13.18
N LEU A 129 -0.04 5.85 -12.50
CA LEU A 129 -0.25 4.52 -11.94
C LEU A 129 -0.29 3.48 -13.06
N PRO A 130 0.58 2.46 -13.03
CA PRO A 130 0.71 1.46 -14.08
C PRO A 130 -0.37 0.37 -13.93
N VAL A 131 -1.65 0.75 -13.78
CA VAL A 131 -2.75 -0.18 -13.45
C VAL A 131 -2.86 -1.32 -14.46
N GLN A 132 -2.64 -1.06 -15.75
CA GLN A 132 -2.64 -2.08 -16.79
C GLN A 132 -1.50 -3.10 -16.63
N GLU A 133 -0.31 -2.64 -16.22
CA GLU A 133 0.87 -3.50 -16.03
C GLU A 133 0.79 -4.30 -14.72
N LEU A 134 0.04 -3.78 -13.74
CA LEU A 134 -0.26 -4.46 -12.48
C LEU A 134 -1.36 -5.53 -12.64
N ALA A 135 -2.31 -5.32 -13.55
CA ALA A 135 -3.43 -6.23 -13.76
C ALA A 135 -2.97 -7.61 -14.26
N HIS A 136 -3.62 -8.66 -13.76
CA HIS A 136 -3.40 -10.00 -14.29
C HIS A 136 -3.76 -10.06 -15.80
N PRO A 137 -3.00 -10.77 -16.66
CA PRO A 137 -3.23 -10.77 -18.11
C PRO A 137 -4.60 -11.27 -18.56
N ALA A 138 -5.23 -12.14 -17.76
CA ALA A 138 -6.60 -12.62 -18.00
C ALA A 138 -7.69 -11.58 -17.65
N GLY A 139 -7.32 -10.44 -17.07
CA GLY A 139 -8.21 -9.39 -16.58
C GLY A 139 -8.13 -9.20 -15.07
N ALA A 140 -8.57 -8.01 -14.63
CA ALA A 140 -8.63 -7.61 -13.22
C ALA A 140 -9.85 -6.72 -12.97
N LEU A 141 -10.40 -6.79 -11.76
CA LEU A 141 -11.38 -5.83 -11.26
C LEU A 141 -10.65 -4.65 -10.63
N VAL A 142 -11.00 -3.42 -11.05
CA VAL A 142 -10.49 -2.19 -10.44
C VAL A 142 -11.61 -1.55 -9.63
N VAL A 143 -11.36 -1.28 -8.34
CA VAL A 143 -12.26 -0.56 -7.45
C VAL A 143 -11.59 0.76 -7.08
N LEU A 144 -12.22 1.87 -7.47
CA LEU A 144 -11.71 3.22 -7.20
C LEU A 144 -12.68 3.98 -6.30
N TRP A 145 -12.22 4.38 -5.13
CA TRP A 145 -12.97 5.30 -4.27
C TRP A 145 -12.90 6.70 -4.84
N ILE A 146 -14.06 7.34 -5.02
CA ILE A 146 -14.17 8.73 -5.46
C ILE A 146 -15.03 9.55 -4.50
N THR A 147 -14.80 10.87 -4.48
CA THR A 147 -15.68 11.81 -3.77
C THR A 147 -16.80 12.29 -4.70
N ASN A 148 -17.96 12.67 -4.14
CA ASN A 148 -19.10 13.19 -4.92
C ASN A 148 -18.84 14.63 -5.40
N ARG A 149 -17.90 14.79 -6.35
CA ARG A 149 -17.53 16.07 -6.95
C ARG A 149 -17.54 15.94 -8.46
N GLU A 150 -18.39 16.73 -9.11
CA GLU A 150 -18.66 16.62 -10.54
C GLU A 150 -17.40 16.76 -11.42
N LYS A 151 -16.52 17.73 -11.10
CA LYS A 151 -15.25 17.92 -11.82
C LYS A 151 -14.33 16.69 -11.69
N LEU A 152 -14.32 16.06 -10.51
CA LEU A 152 -13.54 14.84 -10.30
C LEU A 152 -14.15 13.67 -11.07
N ARG A 153 -15.47 13.50 -11.02
CA ARG A 153 -16.19 12.47 -11.78
C ARG A 153 -15.87 12.55 -13.27
N ARG A 154 -15.99 13.74 -13.87
CA ARG A 154 -15.61 13.96 -15.28
C ARG A 154 -14.18 13.54 -15.58
N PHE A 155 -13.21 13.95 -14.76
CA PHE A 155 -11.82 13.51 -14.92
C PHE A 155 -11.67 11.98 -14.84
N VAL A 156 -12.35 11.35 -13.88
CA VAL A 156 -12.26 9.90 -13.69
C VAL A 156 -12.84 9.13 -14.88
N GLU A 157 -14.03 9.54 -15.33
CA GLU A 157 -14.77 8.88 -16.41
C GLU A 157 -14.15 9.15 -17.79
N GLU A 158 -13.72 10.38 -18.06
CA GLU A 158 -13.25 10.79 -19.39
C GLU A 158 -11.73 10.60 -19.59
N GLU A 159 -10.93 10.61 -18.52
CA GLU A 159 -9.47 10.54 -18.62
C GLU A 159 -8.87 9.34 -17.87
N LEU A 160 -9.15 9.20 -16.57
CA LEU A 160 -8.43 8.26 -15.71
C LEU A 160 -8.74 6.80 -16.04
N LEU A 161 -10.02 6.40 -15.98
CA LEU A 161 -10.44 5.02 -16.24
C LEU A 161 -10.09 4.57 -17.67
N PRO A 162 -10.30 5.41 -18.72
CA PRO A 162 -9.81 5.08 -20.07
C PRO A 162 -8.30 4.89 -20.14
N SER A 163 -7.50 5.72 -19.47
CA SER A 163 -6.05 5.58 -19.43
C SER A 163 -5.59 4.27 -18.77
N TRP A 164 -6.39 3.74 -17.83
CA TRP A 164 -6.17 2.45 -17.19
C TRP A 164 -6.78 1.26 -17.96
N GLY A 165 -7.41 1.51 -19.11
CA GLY A 165 -8.02 0.46 -19.92
C GLY A 165 -9.28 -0.16 -19.31
N VAL A 166 -9.89 0.50 -18.32
CA VAL A 166 -11.11 0.01 -17.65
C VAL A 166 -12.28 0.12 -18.62
N LYS A 167 -13.10 -0.95 -18.68
CA LYS A 167 -14.31 -1.06 -19.50
C LYS A 167 -15.52 -1.23 -18.59
N ASP A 168 -16.65 -0.67 -19.01
CA ASP A 168 -17.96 -0.84 -18.35
C ASP A 168 -17.95 -0.52 -16.84
N PRO A 169 -17.52 0.69 -16.42
CA PRO A 169 -17.50 1.05 -15.01
C PRO A 169 -18.92 1.04 -14.41
N THR A 170 -19.03 0.51 -13.19
CA THR A 170 -20.27 0.53 -12.41
C THR A 170 -20.06 1.35 -11.13
N GLU A 171 -21.03 2.21 -10.82
CA GLU A 171 -20.98 3.08 -9.65
C GLU A 171 -21.66 2.41 -8.43
N PHE A 172 -21.02 2.50 -7.28
CA PHE A 172 -21.58 2.15 -5.98
C PHE A 172 -21.58 3.36 -5.07
N TYR A 173 -22.68 3.58 -4.36
CA TYR A 173 -22.83 4.70 -3.44
C TYR A 173 -22.68 4.24 -2.00
N TRP A 174 -21.71 4.79 -1.28
CA TRP A 174 -21.65 4.68 0.18
C TRP A 174 -22.49 5.81 0.81
N LEU A 175 -23.69 5.46 1.26
CA LEU A 175 -24.55 6.35 2.03
C LEU A 175 -24.09 6.37 3.50
N LYS A 176 -23.91 7.57 4.04
CA LYS A 176 -23.52 7.80 5.44
C LYS A 176 -24.70 8.28 6.26
#